data_AF-A0A8J3RL94-F1
#
_entry.id   AF-A0A8J3RL94-F1
#
_cell.length_a   1.000
_cell.length_b   1.000
_cell.length_c   1.000
_cell.angle_alpha   90.00
_cell.angle_beta   90.00
_cell.angle_gamma   90.00
#
_symmetry.space_group_name_H-M   'P 1'
#
loop_
_entity.id
_entity.type
_entity.pdbx_description
1 polymer ?
#
loop_
_entity_poly.entity_id
_entity_poly.type
_entity_poly.pdbx_seq_one_letter_code
_entity_poly.pdbx_strand_id
1 'polypeptide(L)'
;MHAWKRFRRRRIRRSVTALTPFLLLYALFTAPQWIHDHRLNGLADRFLNHPLPPETDVADDEVQSSVALRGNGNHCDYRLRFNLRSKLPVSEIESHYESAAIGVEGGKVSVTVWTPSDAPPFPLTFDDRLVIVEVQDILHDPGWDPRCH
;
A
#
# COMPACT_ATOMS: atom_id res chain seq x y z
N MET A 1 28.45 -31.27 33.70
CA MET A 1 27.86 -30.53 32.54
C MET A 1 26.40 -30.03 32.74
N HIS A 2 25.65 -30.43 33.78
CA HIS A 2 24.24 -30.00 33.96
C HIS A 2 24.03 -28.61 34.59
N ALA A 3 24.99 -28.07 35.34
CA ALA A 3 24.86 -26.77 36.02
C ALA A 3 24.93 -25.58 35.04
N TRP A 4 25.75 -25.69 34.00
CA TRP A 4 25.96 -24.62 33.01
C TRP A 4 24.70 -24.38 32.14
N LYS A 5 24.00 -25.46 31.74
CA LYS A 5 22.70 -25.37 31.03
C LYS A 5 21.62 -24.70 31.88
N ARG A 6 21.57 -24.97 33.20
CA ARG A 6 20.60 -24.35 34.13
C ARG A 6 20.87 -22.87 34.37
N PHE A 7 22.13 -22.46 34.46
CA PHE A 7 22.51 -21.06 34.64
C PHE A 7 22.21 -20.22 33.39
N ARG A 8 22.54 -20.73 32.19
CA ARG A 8 22.19 -20.09 30.91
C ARG A 8 20.68 -19.92 30.75
N ARG A 9 19.89 -20.95 31.06
CA ARG A 9 18.41 -20.88 31.02
C ARG A 9 17.84 -19.85 32.00
N ARG A 10 18.40 -19.71 33.21
CA ARG A 10 17.94 -18.70 34.20
C ARG A 10 18.28 -17.26 33.77
N ARG A 11 19.44 -17.03 33.15
CA ARG A 11 19.80 -15.71 32.58
C ARG A 11 18.87 -15.32 31.44
N ILE A 12 18.67 -16.23 30.46
CA ILE A 12 17.78 -15.99 29.33
C ILE A 12 16.35 -15.71 29.82
N ARG A 13 15.85 -16.49 30.79
CA ARG A 13 14.50 -16.30 31.33
C ARG A 13 14.33 -14.94 32.01
N ARG A 14 15.33 -14.44 32.74
CA ARG A 14 15.31 -13.09 33.36
C ARG A 14 15.38 -11.97 32.33
N SER A 15 16.22 -12.11 31.30
CA SER A 15 16.32 -11.13 30.21
C SER A 15 15.03 -11.06 29.40
N VAL A 16 14.40 -12.20 29.12
CA VAL A 16 13.09 -12.25 28.44
C VAL A 16 12.05 -11.51 29.27
N THR A 17 11.92 -11.81 30.57
CA THR A 17 10.93 -11.13 31.44
C THR A 17 11.15 -9.61 31.53
N ALA A 18 12.41 -9.16 31.54
CA ALA A 18 12.72 -7.73 31.57
C ALA A 18 12.43 -7.02 30.23
N LEU A 19 12.60 -7.71 29.10
CA LEU A 19 12.33 -7.17 27.75
C LEU A 19 10.86 -7.23 27.36
N THR A 20 10.09 -8.16 27.92
CA THR A 20 8.65 -8.32 27.65
C THR A 20 7.86 -7.01 27.73
N PRO A 21 7.92 -6.20 28.81
CA PRO A 21 7.13 -4.97 28.88
C PRO A 21 7.49 -3.96 27.79
N PHE A 22 8.78 -3.84 27.43
CA PHE A 22 9.22 -2.95 26.36
C PHE A 22 8.72 -3.42 24.99
N LEU A 23 8.78 -4.72 24.72
CA LEU A 23 8.25 -5.29 23.48
C LEU A 23 6.73 -5.14 23.37
N LEU A 24 6.01 -5.30 24.48
CA LEU A 24 4.56 -5.09 24.52
C LEU A 24 4.20 -3.62 24.29
N LEU A 25 4.89 -2.69 24.92
CA LEU A 25 4.67 -1.25 24.70
C LEU A 25 5.00 -0.85 23.26
N TYR A 26 6.09 -1.38 22.71
CA TYR A 26 6.44 -1.16 21.31
C TYR A 26 5.34 -1.67 20.37
N ALA A 27 4.89 -2.91 20.57
CA ALA A 27 3.82 -3.51 19.76
C ALA A 27 2.51 -2.72 19.87
N LEU A 28 2.14 -2.23 21.06
CA LEU A 28 0.97 -1.37 21.25
C LEU A 28 1.06 -0.08 20.44
N PHE A 29 2.26 0.52 20.36
CA PHE A 29 2.47 1.75 19.61
C PHE A 29 2.52 1.53 18.10
N THR A 30 3.07 0.41 17.64
CA THR A 30 3.21 0.11 16.20
C THR A 30 2.03 -0.64 15.60
N ALA A 31 1.18 -1.28 16.41
CA ALA A 31 0.02 -2.03 15.94
C ALA A 31 -0.93 -1.21 15.06
N PRO A 32 -1.28 0.06 15.39
CA PRO A 32 -2.10 0.89 14.51
C PRO A 32 -1.47 1.03 13.11
N GLN A 33 -0.16 1.29 13.04
CA GLN A 33 0.55 1.43 11.76
C GLN A 33 0.48 0.14 10.94
N TRP A 34 0.68 -1.01 11.57
CA TRP A 34 0.58 -2.31 10.89
C TRP A 34 -0.82 -2.61 10.36
N ILE A 35 -1.87 -2.17 11.06
CA ILE A 35 -3.25 -2.33 10.57
C ILE A 35 -3.44 -1.54 9.28
N HIS A 36 -2.99 -0.28 9.23
CA HIS A 36 -3.10 0.55 8.03
C HIS A 36 -2.20 0.06 6.88
N ASP A 37 -0.98 -0.40 7.20
CA ASP A 37 -0.09 -1.00 6.20
C ASP A 37 -0.71 -2.28 5.62
N HIS A 38 -1.37 -3.10 6.44
CA HIS A 38 -2.06 -4.29 5.96
C HIS A 38 -3.26 -3.95 5.06
N ARG A 39 -4.03 -2.90 5.40
CA ARG A 39 -5.12 -2.40 4.55
C ARG A 39 -4.61 -1.88 3.21
N LEU A 40 -3.49 -1.13 3.22
CA LEU A 40 -2.83 -0.60 2.02
C LEU A 40 -2.31 -1.74 1.13
N ASN A 41 -1.68 -2.76 1.71
CA ASN A 41 -1.22 -3.94 0.97
C ASN A 41 -2.40 -4.71 0.37
N GLY A 42 -3.48 -4.89 1.13
CA GLY A 42 -4.70 -5.52 0.61
C GLY A 42 -5.34 -4.73 -0.52
N LEU A 43 -5.25 -3.39 -0.51
CA LEU A 43 -5.68 -2.53 -1.61
C LEU A 43 -4.83 -2.75 -2.86
N ALA A 44 -3.51 -2.86 -2.71
CA ALA A 44 -2.61 -3.16 -3.81
C ALA A 44 -2.88 -4.54 -4.41
N ASP A 45 -3.05 -5.56 -3.56
CA ASP A 45 -3.39 -6.91 -3.99
C ASP A 45 -4.72 -6.94 -4.76
N ARG A 46 -5.75 -6.23 -4.31
CA ARG A 46 -7.04 -6.17 -5.02
C ARG A 46 -6.92 -5.48 -6.37
N PHE A 47 -6.11 -4.42 -6.48
CA PHE A 47 -5.86 -3.76 -7.76
C PHE A 47 -5.12 -4.69 -8.72
N LEU A 48 -4.04 -5.34 -8.28
CA LEU A 48 -3.22 -6.22 -9.10
C LEU A 48 -3.97 -7.50 -9.54
N ASN A 49 -4.91 -7.97 -8.72
CA ASN A 49 -5.78 -9.11 -9.07
C ASN A 49 -7.02 -8.69 -9.88
N HIS A 50 -7.31 -7.40 -10.02
CA HIS A 50 -8.37 -6.93 -10.90
C HIS A 50 -7.91 -7.06 -12.36
N PRO A 51 -8.78 -7.49 -13.30
CA PRO A 51 -8.41 -7.58 -14.70
C PRO A 51 -7.84 -6.25 -15.21
N LEU A 52 -6.68 -6.30 -15.85
CA LEU A 52 -6.14 -5.13 -16.54
C LEU A 52 -7.06 -4.74 -17.71
N PRO A 53 -7.09 -3.46 -18.10
CA PRO A 53 -7.71 -3.05 -19.35
C PRO A 53 -7.12 -3.85 -20.53
N PRO A 54 -7.87 -4.05 -21.62
CA PRO A 54 -7.32 -4.68 -22.81
C PRO A 54 -6.09 -3.91 -23.32
N GLU A 55 -5.18 -4.60 -24.00
CA GLU A 55 -3.98 -3.99 -24.59
C GLU A 55 -3.14 -3.18 -23.58
N THR A 56 -3.12 -3.64 -22.32
CA THR A 56 -2.43 -3.01 -21.21
C THR A 56 -1.63 -4.02 -20.43
N ASP A 57 -0.36 -3.68 -20.17
CA ASP A 57 0.57 -4.46 -19.37
C ASP A 57 1.10 -3.62 -18.20
N VAL A 58 1.56 -4.27 -17.14
CA VAL A 58 2.27 -3.60 -16.05
C VAL A 58 3.68 -3.21 -16.54
N ALA A 59 4.05 -1.94 -16.39
CA ALA A 59 5.32 -1.42 -16.89
C ALA A 59 6.49 -1.68 -15.92
N ASP A 60 6.22 -1.70 -14.62
CA ASP A 60 7.18 -2.08 -13.57
C ASP A 60 6.48 -2.69 -12.35
N ASP A 61 7.25 -3.44 -11.57
CA ASP A 61 6.78 -4.08 -10.34
C ASP A 61 6.80 -3.12 -9.13
N GLU A 62 7.21 -1.86 -9.32
CA GLU A 62 7.40 -0.91 -8.22
C GLU A 62 6.11 -0.11 -7.96
N VAL A 63 5.35 -0.55 -6.96
CA VAL A 63 4.14 0.14 -6.52
C VAL A 63 4.52 1.27 -5.56
N GLN A 64 4.27 2.53 -5.97
CA GLN A 64 4.40 3.65 -5.03
C GLN A 64 3.19 3.67 -4.11
N SER A 65 3.41 3.50 -2.82
CA SER A 65 2.34 3.37 -1.84
C SER A 65 2.53 4.33 -0.67
N SER A 66 1.42 4.76 -0.06
CA SER A 66 1.47 5.70 1.06
C SER A 66 0.20 5.69 1.90
N VAL A 67 0.39 5.69 3.22
CA VAL A 67 -0.63 6.02 4.24
C VAL A 67 -0.32 7.42 4.75
N ALA A 68 -1.28 8.33 4.66
CA ALA A 68 -1.14 9.68 5.20
C ALA A 68 -2.51 10.33 5.39
N LEU A 69 -2.60 11.32 6.27
CA LEU A 69 -3.66 12.33 6.23
C LEU A 69 -3.49 13.20 4.98
N ARG A 70 -4.46 13.20 4.06
CA ARG A 70 -4.52 14.16 2.95
C ARG A 70 -5.72 15.07 3.11
N GLY A 71 -5.47 16.37 2.98
CA GLY A 71 -6.47 17.39 3.26
C GLY A 71 -6.52 17.72 4.75
N ASN A 72 -7.72 18.06 5.24
CA ASN A 72 -7.93 18.45 6.62
C ASN A 72 -8.92 17.47 7.28
N GLY A 73 -8.67 17.07 8.52
CA GLY A 73 -9.53 16.12 9.22
C GLY A 73 -8.75 15.19 10.13
N ASN A 74 -9.42 14.13 10.58
CA ASN A 74 -8.85 13.07 11.39
C ASN A 74 -9.23 11.75 10.72
N HIS A 75 -8.44 11.34 9.75
CA HIS A 75 -8.70 10.18 8.91
C HIS A 75 -7.40 9.70 8.23
N CYS A 76 -7.37 8.43 7.86
CA CYS A 76 -6.30 7.89 7.02
C CYS A 76 -6.72 7.84 5.55
N ASP A 77 -5.82 8.26 4.68
CA ASP A 77 -5.96 8.09 3.23
C ASP A 77 -4.88 7.15 2.69
N TYR A 78 -5.31 6.20 1.88
CA TYR A 78 -4.45 5.28 1.16
C TYR A 78 -4.28 5.77 -0.27
N ARG A 79 -3.04 5.79 -0.74
CA ARG A 79 -2.73 6.08 -2.14
C ARG A 79 -1.73 5.08 -2.69
N LEU A 80 -2.06 4.52 -3.84
CA LEU A 80 -1.20 3.66 -4.66
C LEU A 80 -1.00 4.29 -6.04
N ARG A 81 0.17 4.11 -6.63
CA ARG A 81 0.43 4.42 -8.03
C ARG A 81 1.06 3.23 -8.71
N PHE A 82 0.54 2.92 -9.88
CA PHE A 82 1.00 1.83 -10.75
C PHE A 82 1.37 2.41 -12.09
N ASN A 83 2.51 1.95 -12.62
CA ASN A 83 2.93 2.29 -13.97
C ASN A 83 2.43 1.20 -14.91
N LEU A 84 1.56 1.58 -15.84
CA LEU A 84 1.03 0.71 -16.88
C LEU A 84 1.55 1.14 -18.25
N ARG A 85 1.69 0.18 -19.15
CA ARG A 85 1.94 0.40 -20.56
C ARG A 85 0.66 0.04 -21.31
N SER A 86 0.09 0.98 -22.06
CA SER A 86 -1.18 0.76 -22.74
C SER A 86 -1.24 1.47 -24.08
N LYS A 87 -2.02 0.94 -25.01
CA LYS A 87 -2.40 1.65 -26.24
C LYS A 87 -3.64 2.52 -26.05
N LEU A 88 -4.42 2.23 -25.00
CA LEU A 88 -5.69 2.88 -24.75
C LEU A 88 -5.52 4.36 -24.37
N PRO A 89 -6.50 5.21 -24.68
CA PRO A 89 -6.55 6.55 -24.14
C PRO A 89 -6.80 6.52 -22.62
N VAL A 90 -6.31 7.55 -21.94
CA VAL A 90 -6.43 7.73 -20.48
C VAL A 90 -7.87 7.54 -20.00
N SER A 91 -8.85 8.09 -20.73
CA SER A 91 -10.27 8.02 -20.36
C SER A 91 -10.85 6.59 -20.40
N GLU A 92 -10.36 5.73 -21.29
CA GLU A 92 -10.81 4.33 -21.35
C GLU A 92 -10.25 3.52 -20.18
N ILE A 93 -8.98 3.77 -19.83
CA ILE A 93 -8.35 3.15 -18.66
C ILE A 93 -9.08 3.61 -17.38
N GLU A 94 -9.40 4.91 -17.27
CA GLU A 94 -10.14 5.45 -16.13
C GLU A 94 -11.55 4.85 -16.03
N SER A 95 -12.27 4.76 -17.16
CA SER A 95 -13.60 4.15 -17.21
C SER A 95 -13.61 2.67 -16.83
N HIS A 96 -12.56 1.92 -17.21
CA HIS A 96 -12.39 0.51 -16.81
C HIS A 96 -12.39 0.33 -15.29
N TYR A 97 -11.80 1.28 -14.55
CA TYR A 97 -11.70 1.22 -13.09
C TYR A 97 -12.80 1.99 -12.33
N GLU A 98 -13.59 2.83 -12.99
CA GLU A 98 -14.60 3.70 -12.35
C GLU A 98 -15.62 2.92 -11.49
N SER A 99 -15.96 1.70 -11.91
CA SER A 99 -16.92 0.84 -11.21
C SER A 99 -16.27 -0.29 -10.40
N ALA A 100 -14.93 -0.34 -10.34
CA ALA A 100 -14.22 -1.42 -9.70
C ALA A 100 -14.36 -1.38 -8.17
N ALA A 101 -14.83 -2.49 -7.59
CA ALA A 101 -14.97 -2.68 -6.15
C ALA A 101 -13.65 -3.12 -5.50
N ILE A 102 -12.60 -2.31 -5.66
CA ILE A 102 -11.22 -2.64 -5.25
C ILE A 102 -10.79 -1.97 -3.95
N GLY A 103 -11.63 -1.10 -3.36
CA GLY A 103 -11.34 -0.40 -2.10
C GLY A 103 -11.14 -1.33 -0.92
N VAL A 104 -10.68 -0.79 0.19
CA VAL A 104 -10.61 -1.48 1.48
C VAL A 104 -12.00 -2.06 1.78
N GLU A 105 -12.02 -3.34 2.15
CA GLU A 105 -13.24 -4.14 2.34
C GLU A 105 -14.13 -4.28 1.09
N GLY A 106 -13.57 -4.07 -0.11
CA GLY A 106 -14.30 -4.15 -1.38
C GLY A 106 -15.13 -2.90 -1.70
N GLY A 107 -14.81 -1.77 -1.08
CA GLY A 107 -15.46 -0.49 -1.35
C GLY A 107 -15.13 0.10 -2.73
N LYS A 108 -15.72 1.27 -3.01
CA LYS A 108 -15.34 2.08 -4.18
C LYS A 108 -14.08 2.88 -3.87
N VAL A 109 -13.29 3.14 -4.91
CA VAL A 109 -12.09 3.98 -4.84
C VAL A 109 -12.20 5.13 -5.83
N SER A 110 -11.41 6.16 -5.62
CA SER A 110 -11.13 7.16 -6.65
C SER A 110 -9.94 6.68 -7.46
N VAL A 111 -10.12 6.52 -8.78
CA VAL A 111 -9.02 6.21 -9.70
C VAL A 111 -8.79 7.43 -10.58
N THR A 112 -7.53 7.85 -10.69
CA THR A 112 -7.12 8.92 -11.59
C THR A 112 -5.99 8.42 -12.45
N VAL A 113 -6.10 8.67 -13.75
CA VAL A 113 -5.16 8.16 -14.75
C VAL A 113 -4.49 9.33 -15.45
N TRP A 114 -3.17 9.31 -15.58
CA TRP A 114 -2.42 10.40 -16.21
C TRP A 114 -1.14 9.90 -16.87
N THR A 115 -0.57 10.70 -17.78
CA THR A 115 0.70 10.39 -18.43
C THR A 115 1.81 11.27 -17.83
N PRO A 116 3.00 10.74 -17.54
CA PRO A 116 4.09 11.54 -17.00
C PRO A 116 4.58 12.56 -18.03
N SER A 117 4.57 13.85 -17.66
CA SER A 117 4.94 14.97 -18.55
C SER A 117 6.39 14.91 -19.05
N ASP A 118 7.28 14.28 -18.29
CA ASP A 118 8.73 14.23 -18.54
C ASP A 118 9.21 12.85 -19.01
N ALA A 119 8.30 11.95 -19.39
CA ALA A 119 8.71 10.64 -19.89
C ALA A 119 9.56 10.82 -21.17
N PRO A 120 10.83 10.36 -21.19
CA PRO A 120 11.57 10.35 -22.44
C PRO A 120 10.77 9.55 -23.47
N PRO A 121 10.86 9.89 -24.77
CA PRO A 121 10.37 9.01 -25.81
C PRO A 121 11.25 7.77 -25.77
N PHE A 122 10.93 6.83 -24.88
CA PHE A 122 11.40 5.46 -25.00
C PHE A 122 11.08 5.02 -26.44
N PRO A 123 11.86 4.12 -27.04
CA PRO A 123 11.48 3.50 -28.30
C PRO A 123 10.29 2.57 -28.02
N LEU A 124 9.15 3.19 -27.74
CA LEU A 124 7.85 2.58 -27.73
C LEU A 124 7.61 2.28 -29.20
N THR A 125 7.53 1.00 -29.52
CA THR A 125 6.81 0.56 -30.71
C THR A 125 5.55 1.42 -30.81
N PHE A 126 5.40 2.11 -31.95
CA PHE A 126 4.67 3.37 -32.19
C PHE A 126 3.22 3.56 -31.65
N ASP A 127 2.68 2.66 -30.83
CA ASP A 127 1.34 2.74 -30.22
C ASP A 127 1.29 2.68 -28.68
N ASP A 128 2.31 2.16 -27.99
CA ASP A 128 2.23 1.96 -26.53
C ASP A 128 2.64 3.23 -25.79
N ARG A 129 1.92 3.65 -24.74
CA ARG A 129 2.26 4.79 -23.89
C ARG A 129 2.39 4.39 -22.42
N LEU A 130 3.29 5.04 -21.69
CA LEU A 130 3.39 4.91 -20.25
C LEU A 130 2.27 5.73 -19.60
N VAL A 131 1.49 5.09 -18.74
CA VAL A 131 0.36 5.67 -18.03
C VAL A 131 0.53 5.37 -16.55
N ILE A 132 0.23 6.34 -15.71
CA ILE A 132 0.23 6.20 -14.26
C ILE A 132 -1.22 6.13 -13.80
N VAL A 133 -1.56 5.02 -13.14
CA VAL A 133 -2.86 4.82 -12.49
C VAL A 133 -2.68 5.09 -11.01
N GLU A 134 -3.28 6.17 -10.52
CA GLU A 134 -3.34 6.52 -9.11
C GLU A 134 -4.66 6.04 -8.52
N VAL A 135 -4.58 5.18 -7.52
CA VAL A 135 -5.73 4.67 -6.77
C VAL A 135 -5.73 5.31 -5.39
N GLN A 136 -6.84 5.93 -5.03
CA GLN A 136 -7.06 6.55 -3.73
C GLN A 136 -8.27 5.95 -3.04
N ASP A 137 -8.08 5.61 -1.77
CA ASP A 137 -9.14 5.19 -0.88
C ASP A 137 -9.04 6.00 0.42
N ILE A 138 -10.06 6.83 0.67
CA ILE A 138 -9.97 7.98 1.57
C ILE A 138 -10.95 7.86 2.73
N LEU A 139 -10.77 8.70 3.75
CA LEU A 139 -11.69 8.85 4.90
C LEU A 139 -11.83 7.59 5.76
N HIS A 140 -10.74 6.84 5.95
CA HIS A 140 -10.72 5.70 6.86
C HIS A 140 -10.52 6.13 8.30
N ASP A 141 -11.08 5.36 9.24
CA ASP A 141 -10.86 5.58 10.67
C ASP A 141 -9.35 5.66 10.97
N PRO A 142 -8.85 6.76 11.55
CA PRO A 142 -7.41 7.01 11.75
C PRO A 142 -6.82 6.18 12.88
N GLY A 143 -7.67 5.62 13.75
CA GLY A 143 -7.25 4.97 14.97
C GLY A 143 -6.21 5.80 15.72
N TRP A 144 -5.08 5.16 16.03
CA TRP A 144 -3.96 5.75 16.77
C TRP A 144 -2.69 5.84 15.89
N ASP A 145 -2.82 5.74 14.57
CA ASP A 145 -1.67 5.85 13.67
C ASP A 145 -1.26 7.31 13.53
N PRO A 146 -0.06 7.71 13.98
CA PRO A 146 0.38 9.11 13.94
C PRO A 146 0.50 9.68 12.53
N ARG A 147 0.43 8.86 11.48
CA ARG A 147 0.44 9.33 10.08
C ARG A 147 -0.90 9.94 9.65
N CYS A 148 -1.96 9.77 10.45
CA CYS A 148 -3.34 10.10 10.10
C CYS A 148 -3.97 11.21 10.96
N HIS A 149 -3.16 11.93 11.74
CA HIS A 149 -3.54 13.06 12.60
C HIS A 149 -2.78 14.33 12.21
#